data_AF-A0A7R8WLY3-F1
#
_entry.id   AF-A0A7R8WLY3-F1
#
_cell.length_a   1.000
_cell.length_b   1.000
_cell.length_c   1.000
_cell.angle_alpha   90.00
_cell.angle_beta   90.00
_cell.angle_gamma   90.00
#
_symmetry.space_group_name_H-M   'P 1'
#
loop_
_entity.id
_entity.type
_entity.pdbx_description
1 polymer ?
#
loop_
_entity_poly.entity_id
_entity_poly.type
_entity_poly.pdbx_seq_one_letter_code
_entity_poly.pdbx_strand_id
1 'polypeptide(L)'
;MRLPPHVVLKVALIPGLFFTFALYLRFLLSHAPSNVSEVTFPNDLDSLRRISATLIQFKDEHGTYVLLLFSSAYLFKQSFAIPGSVLMIERHRSQLLRYLIMARIFPGTPNWLLNISAPIAGIPIKLFFLSVLVGLFPYNYICVTSGDALSHLESLSDIWSWRVLGQLCFLAFLLFTPTIIRRIR
;
A
#
# COMPACT_ATOMS: atom_id res chain seq x y z
N MET A 1 -2.92 -5.56 31.34
CA MET A 1 -2.14 -6.69 30.78
C MET A 1 -0.68 -6.25 30.71
N ARG A 2 0.24 -6.83 31.49
CA ARG A 2 1.69 -6.51 31.38
C ARG A 2 2.26 -7.31 30.21
N LEU A 3 2.79 -6.62 29.20
CA LEU A 3 3.45 -7.28 28.07
C LEU A 3 4.72 -7.99 28.56
N PRO A 4 5.06 -9.17 28.01
CA PRO A 4 6.27 -9.89 28.40
C PRO A 4 7.52 -9.07 28.04
N PRO A 5 8.61 -9.16 28.83
CA PRO A 5 9.77 -8.27 28.75
C PRO A 5 10.46 -8.25 27.38
N HIS A 6 10.47 -9.39 26.67
CA HIS A 6 11.01 -9.48 25.30
C HIS A 6 10.15 -8.74 24.25
N VAL A 7 8.85 -8.55 24.50
CA VAL A 7 7.96 -7.74 23.65
C VAL A 7 8.13 -6.26 23.96
N VAL A 8 8.28 -5.89 25.23
CA VAL A 8 8.54 -4.50 25.64
C VAL A 8 9.84 -3.98 25.03
N LEU A 9 10.91 -4.79 25.04
CA LEU A 9 12.17 -4.44 24.39
C LEU A 9 12.01 -4.24 22.88
N LYS A 10 11.30 -5.15 22.19
CA LYS A 10 11.04 -5.01 20.74
C LYS A 10 10.24 -3.76 20.41
N VAL A 11 9.22 -3.44 21.20
CA VAL A 11 8.39 -2.23 21.03
C VAL A 11 9.21 -0.96 21.30
N ALA A 12 10.08 -0.97 22.30
CA ALA A 12 10.96 0.15 22.63
C ALA A 12 12.01 0.44 21.54
N LEU A 13 12.38 -0.55 20.71
CA LEU A 13 13.30 -0.38 19.58
C LEU A 13 12.63 0.21 18.33
N ILE A 14 11.30 0.19 18.23
CA ILE A 14 10.56 0.66 17.05
C ILE A 14 10.79 2.15 16.75
N PRO A 15 10.73 3.08 17.73
CA PRO A 15 10.99 4.50 17.48
C PRO A 15 12.41 4.77 16.97
N GLY A 16 13.41 4.04 17.48
CA GLY A 16 14.79 4.15 17.02
C GLY A 16 14.93 3.69 15.57
N LEU A 17 14.37 2.53 15.23
CA LEU A 17 14.35 2.01 13.86
C LEU A 17 13.59 2.96 12.92
N PHE A 18 12.47 3.54 13.36
CA PHE A 18 11.70 4.54 12.61
C PHE A 18 12.56 5.76 12.28
N PHE A 19 13.25 6.30 13.28
CA PHE A 19 14.07 7.48 13.11
C PHE A 19 15.26 7.20 12.17
N THR A 20 15.95 6.07 12.35
CA THR A 20 17.05 5.67 11.45
C THR A 20 16.57 5.47 10.01
N PHE A 21 15.42 4.83 9.80
CA PHE A 21 14.87 4.63 8.46
C PHE A 21 14.38 5.94 7.84
N ALA A 22 13.78 6.83 8.63
CA ALA A 22 13.37 8.16 8.18
C ALA A 22 14.57 9.03 7.77
N LEU A 23 15.68 8.95 8.52
CA LEU A 23 16.95 9.60 8.13
C LEU A 23 17.53 9.02 6.85
N TYR A 24 17.48 7.69 6.68
CA TYR A 24 17.89 7.03 5.43
C TYR A 24 17.07 7.49 4.23
N LEU A 25 15.74 7.58 4.36
CA LEU A 25 14.87 8.11 3.32
C LEU A 25 15.17 9.57 3.01
N ARG A 26 15.40 10.40 4.05
CA ARG A 26 15.79 11.80 3.87
C ARG A 26 17.12 11.93 3.13
N PHE A 27 18.09 11.06 3.43
CA PHE A 27 19.38 11.01 2.75
C PHE A 27 19.24 10.63 1.28
N LEU A 28 18.41 9.62 0.96
CA LEU A 28 18.10 9.27 -0.43
C LEU A 28 17.45 10.44 -1.16
N LEU A 29 16.50 11.13 -0.51
CA LEU A 29 15.80 12.28 -1.08
C LEU A 29 16.74 13.47 -1.31
N SER A 30 17.69 13.72 -0.42
CA SER A 30 18.65 14.82 -0.54
C SER A 30 19.71 14.61 -1.62
N HIS A 31 19.96 13.36 -2.01
CA HIS A 31 20.87 13.00 -3.11
C HIS A 31 20.13 12.77 -4.43
N ALA A 32 18.95 13.37 -4.60
CA ALA A 32 18.23 13.31 -5.87
C ALA A 32 19.08 13.97 -6.98
N PRO A 33 19.29 13.30 -8.13
CA PRO A 33 20.16 13.77 -9.21
C PRO A 33 19.63 14.99 -9.99
N SER A 34 18.37 15.38 -9.78
CA SER A 34 17.73 16.54 -10.43
C SER A 34 16.95 17.35 -9.39
N ASN A 35 16.65 18.62 -9.66
CA ASN A 35 15.77 19.46 -8.83
C ASN A 35 14.30 18.99 -8.89
N VAL A 36 14.00 17.81 -8.34
CA VAL A 36 12.64 17.27 -8.13
C VAL A 36 11.86 18.14 -7.12
N SER A 37 12.53 19.07 -6.44
CA SER A 37 12.00 20.02 -5.45
C SER A 37 10.92 20.96 -5.96
N GLU A 38 10.73 21.10 -7.28
CA GLU A 38 9.67 21.92 -7.89
C GLU A 38 8.35 21.16 -8.11
N VAL A 39 8.28 19.86 -7.79
CA VAL A 39 7.03 19.09 -7.89
C VAL A 39 6.08 19.52 -6.76
N THR A 40 5.25 20.51 -7.07
CA THR A 40 4.14 20.94 -6.23
C THR A 40 2.94 20.01 -6.40
N PHE A 41 2.04 19.99 -5.42
CA PHE A 41 0.82 19.18 -5.52
C PHE A 41 -0.06 19.71 -6.68
N PRO A 42 -0.42 18.88 -7.68
CA PRO A 42 -1.19 19.33 -8.82
C PRO A 42 -2.62 19.70 -8.40
N ASN A 43 -3.06 20.90 -8.75
CA ASN A 43 -4.44 21.36 -8.52
C ASN A 43 -5.33 21.20 -9.76
N ASP A 44 -4.74 20.87 -10.92
CA ASP A 44 -5.41 20.73 -12.21
C ASP A 44 -4.80 19.58 -13.04
N LEU A 45 -5.54 19.10 -14.05
CA LEU A 45 -5.13 17.97 -14.89
C LEU A 45 -3.90 18.26 -15.74
N ASP A 46 -3.75 19.50 -16.22
CA ASP A 46 -2.61 19.87 -17.06
C ASP A 46 -1.32 19.88 -16.23
N SER A 47 -1.37 20.42 -15.01
CA SER A 47 -0.27 20.30 -14.04
C SER A 47 0.02 18.85 -13.68
N LEU A 48 -1.01 18.01 -13.51
CA LEU A 48 -0.83 16.59 -13.23
C LEU A 48 -0.14 15.85 -14.39
N ARG A 49 -0.52 16.14 -15.65
CA ARG A 49 0.11 15.60 -16.86
C ARG A 49 1.56 16.07 -17.00
N ARG A 50 1.85 17.34 -16.70
CA ARG A 50 3.23 17.87 -16.72
C ARG A 50 4.09 17.17 -15.68
N ILE A 51 3.58 17.01 -14.46
CA ILE A 51 4.29 16.30 -13.39
C ILE A 51 4.50 14.83 -13.76
N SER A 52 3.49 14.15 -14.31
CA SER A 52 3.64 12.75 -14.73
C SER A 52 4.66 12.59 -15.84
N ALA A 53 4.68 13.49 -16.84
CA ALA A 53 5.67 13.50 -17.90
C ALA A 53 7.11 13.70 -17.35
N THR A 54 7.30 14.67 -16.45
CA THR A 54 8.59 14.90 -15.78
C THR A 54 9.01 13.69 -14.94
N LEU A 55 8.09 13.05 -14.22
CA LEU A 55 8.39 11.85 -13.43
C LEU A 55 8.72 10.64 -14.30
N ILE A 56 8.07 10.50 -15.46
CA ILE A 56 8.37 9.44 -16.44
C ILE A 56 9.77 9.66 -17.03
N GLN A 57 10.08 10.89 -17.46
CA GLN A 57 11.41 11.24 -17.95
C GLN A 57 12.49 10.99 -16.88
N PHE A 58 12.25 11.42 -15.65
CA PHE A 58 13.17 11.18 -14.53
C PHE A 58 13.33 9.70 -14.20
N LYS A 59 12.26 8.89 -14.31
CA LYS A 59 12.34 7.44 -14.18
C LYS A 59 13.19 6.81 -15.27
N ASP A 60 13.11 7.29 -16.51
CA ASP A 60 13.89 6.74 -17.62
C ASP A 60 15.37 7.10 -17.51
N GLU A 61 15.68 8.33 -17.06
CA GLU A 61 17.05 8.79 -16.81
C GLU A 61 17.66 8.15 -15.53
N HIS A 62 16.85 7.89 -14.50
CA HIS A 62 17.31 7.48 -13.17
C HIS A 62 16.53 6.29 -12.57
N GLY A 63 16.25 5.26 -13.38
CA GLY A 63 15.41 4.12 -13.00
C GLY A 63 15.84 3.40 -11.72
N THR A 64 17.15 3.19 -11.53
CA THR A 64 17.69 2.54 -10.32
C THR A 64 17.43 3.36 -9.06
N TYR A 65 17.58 4.69 -9.13
CA TYR A 65 17.30 5.59 -8.02
C TYR A 65 15.80 5.57 -7.67
N VAL A 66 14.93 5.68 -8.68
CA VAL A 66 13.48 5.62 -8.50
C VAL A 66 13.05 4.28 -7.90
N LEU A 67 13.62 3.16 -8.36
CA LEU A 67 13.33 1.83 -7.82
C LEU A 67 13.75 1.71 -6.35
N LEU A 68 14.96 2.16 -5.99
CA LEU A 68 15.46 2.12 -4.61
C LEU A 68 14.64 3.03 -3.70
N LEU A 69 14.35 4.25 -4.14
CA LEU A 69 13.53 5.21 -3.40
C LEU A 69 12.11 4.69 -3.18
N PHE A 70 11.46 4.21 -4.25
CA PHE A 70 10.10 3.65 -4.20
C PHE A 70 10.05 2.43 -3.27
N SER A 71 10.98 1.50 -3.43
CA SER A 71 11.04 0.28 -2.59
C SER A 71 11.27 0.64 -1.13
N SER A 72 12.18 1.57 -0.84
CA SER A 72 12.48 2.02 0.52
C SER A 72 11.31 2.75 1.16
N ALA A 73 10.67 3.69 0.44
CA ALA A 73 9.51 4.43 0.93
C ALA A 73 8.31 3.50 1.16
N TYR A 74 8.13 2.51 0.29
CA TYR A 74 7.09 1.50 0.44
C TYR A 74 7.33 0.64 1.68
N LEU A 75 8.56 0.14 1.87
CA LEU A 75 8.94 -0.64 3.06
C LEU A 75 8.77 0.17 4.36
N PHE A 76 9.13 1.46 4.35
CA PHE A 76 8.90 2.35 5.49
C PHE A 76 7.43 2.49 5.83
N LYS A 77 6.60 2.83 4.83
CA LYS A 77 5.13 2.94 4.97
C LYS A 77 4.52 1.65 5.52
N GLN A 78 5.06 0.49 5.13
CA GLN A 78 4.57 -0.81 5.59
C GLN A 78 5.10 -1.24 6.96
N SER A 79 6.27 -0.75 7.39
CA SER A 79 6.94 -1.21 8.61
C SER A 79 6.51 -0.46 9.87
N PHE A 80 6.02 0.79 9.76
CA PHE A 80 5.85 1.69 10.92
C PHE A 80 4.45 2.18 11.23
N ALA A 81 3.41 1.58 10.63
CA ALA A 81 2.08 1.71 11.20
C ALA A 81 2.00 0.86 12.50
N ILE A 82 1.29 1.26 13.56
CA ILE A 82 1.24 0.57 14.90
C ILE A 82 -0.25 0.47 15.37
N PRO A 83 -0.69 -0.56 16.14
CA PRO A 83 -1.93 -1.36 15.89
C PRO A 83 -3.18 -1.04 16.72
N GLY A 84 -4.31 -1.66 16.30
CA GLY A 84 -5.55 -1.76 17.10
C GLY A 84 -6.47 -3.00 16.92
N SER A 85 -6.31 -3.89 15.91
CA SER A 85 -7.35 -4.94 15.63
C SER A 85 -6.91 -6.41 15.88
N VAL A 86 -6.10 -6.63 16.90
CA VAL A 86 -5.46 -7.94 17.21
C VAL A 86 -6.45 -9.03 17.67
N LEU A 87 -7.73 -8.74 17.89
CA LEU A 87 -8.65 -9.71 18.53
C LEU A 87 -9.19 -10.86 17.65
N MET A 88 -8.90 -10.91 16.34
CA MET A 88 -9.63 -11.82 15.41
C MET A 88 -8.81 -12.95 14.76
N ILE A 89 -7.47 -12.93 14.79
CA ILE A 89 -6.65 -13.84 13.96
C ILE A 89 -6.25 -15.15 14.67
N GLU A 90 -6.31 -15.22 16.00
CA GLU A 90 -5.82 -16.40 16.76
C GLU A 90 -6.63 -17.70 16.56
N ARG A 91 -7.87 -17.64 16.03
CA ARG A 91 -8.76 -18.81 15.98
C ARG A 91 -8.55 -19.78 14.80
N HIS A 92 -7.78 -19.45 13.75
CA HIS A 92 -7.71 -20.29 12.53
C HIS A 92 -6.31 -20.43 11.89
N ARG A 93 -5.31 -20.94 12.64
CA ARG A 93 -3.93 -21.10 12.14
C ARG A 93 -3.75 -22.03 10.92
N SER A 94 -4.60 -23.06 10.72
CA SER A 94 -4.47 -24.01 9.60
C SER A 94 -4.84 -23.44 8.23
N GLN A 95 -5.59 -22.33 8.19
CA GLN A 95 -6.00 -21.64 6.95
C GLN A 95 -5.45 -20.21 6.88
N LEU A 96 -4.41 -19.91 7.66
CA LEU A 96 -3.86 -18.56 7.85
C LEU A 96 -3.50 -17.88 6.53
N LEU A 97 -2.88 -18.59 5.58
CA LEU A 97 -2.54 -18.03 4.27
C LEU A 97 -3.78 -17.58 3.49
N ARG A 98 -4.82 -18.44 3.43
CA ARG A 98 -6.08 -18.11 2.76
C ARG A 98 -6.76 -16.91 3.40
N TYR A 99 -6.77 -16.85 4.73
CA TYR A 99 -7.32 -15.72 5.46
C TYR A 99 -6.57 -14.41 5.15
N LEU A 100 -5.24 -14.44 5.17
CA LEU A 100 -4.42 -13.26 4.87
C LEU A 100 -4.60 -12.77 3.44
N ILE A 101 -4.68 -13.68 2.45
CA ILE A 101 -4.92 -13.30 1.04
C ILE A 101 -6.30 -12.67 0.88
N MET A 102 -7.34 -13.28 1.44
CA MET A 102 -8.71 -12.74 1.36
C MET A 102 -8.82 -11.39 2.06
N ALA A 103 -8.16 -11.23 3.20
CA ALA A 103 -8.12 -9.95 3.91
C ALA A 103 -7.40 -8.86 3.10
N ARG A 104 -6.44 -9.19 2.23
CA ARG A 104 -5.74 -8.20 1.39
C ARG A 104 -6.51 -7.80 0.14
N ILE A 105 -7.26 -8.74 -0.41
CA ILE A 105 -8.13 -8.51 -1.58
C ILE A 105 -9.39 -7.73 -1.15
N PHE A 106 -9.84 -7.90 0.10
CA PHE A 106 -11.00 -7.18 0.60
C PHE A 106 -10.69 -5.68 0.76
N PRO A 107 -11.38 -4.79 0.03
CA PRO A 107 -11.08 -3.35 -0.02
C PRO A 107 -11.27 -2.66 1.34
N GLY A 108 -12.13 -3.21 2.20
CA GLY A 108 -12.40 -2.66 3.54
C GLY A 108 -11.36 -3.03 4.58
N THR A 109 -10.38 -3.89 4.26
CA THR A 109 -9.28 -4.19 5.17
C THR A 109 -8.07 -3.34 4.79
N PRO A 110 -7.64 -2.43 5.69
CA PRO A 110 -6.46 -1.64 5.41
C PRO A 110 -5.21 -2.50 5.37
N ASN A 111 -4.44 -2.43 4.28
CA ASN A 111 -3.20 -3.21 4.15
C ASN A 111 -2.17 -2.90 5.25
N TRP A 112 -2.15 -1.65 5.73
CA TRP A 112 -1.36 -1.28 6.89
C TRP A 112 -1.74 -2.14 8.10
N LEU A 113 -3.03 -2.37 8.37
CA LEU A 113 -3.51 -3.16 9.51
C LEU A 113 -2.97 -4.60 9.51
N LEU A 114 -2.91 -5.23 8.34
CA LEU A 114 -2.40 -6.58 8.17
C LEU A 114 -0.88 -6.67 8.32
N ASN A 115 -0.15 -5.65 7.90
CA ASN A 115 1.30 -5.60 8.03
C ASN A 115 1.75 -5.44 9.50
N ILE A 116 0.96 -4.72 10.31
CA ILE A 116 1.25 -4.55 11.74
C ILE A 116 0.90 -5.80 12.54
N SER A 117 -0.26 -6.41 12.23
CA SER A 117 -0.76 -7.56 12.98
C SER A 117 0.10 -8.81 12.78
N ALA A 118 0.81 -8.93 11.66
CA ALA A 118 1.60 -10.11 11.32
C ALA A 118 2.74 -10.46 12.31
N PRO A 119 3.66 -9.54 12.67
CA PRO A 119 4.71 -9.84 13.66
C PRO A 119 4.16 -10.07 15.08
N ILE A 120 3.04 -9.43 15.43
CA ILE A 120 2.42 -9.55 16.77
C ILE A 120 1.70 -10.90 16.90
N ALA A 121 1.01 -11.36 15.86
CA ALA A 121 0.35 -12.66 15.82
C ALA A 121 1.32 -13.85 15.60
N GLY A 122 2.63 -13.58 15.48
CA GLY A 122 3.64 -14.61 15.22
C GLY A 122 3.37 -15.36 13.92
N ILE A 123 3.00 -14.64 12.86
CA ILE A 123 2.79 -15.21 11.53
C ILE A 123 4.16 -15.57 10.93
N PRO A 124 4.37 -16.80 10.43
CA PRO A 124 5.60 -17.17 9.76
C PRO A 124 5.89 -16.23 8.58
N ILE A 125 7.13 -15.72 8.48
CA ILE A 125 7.56 -14.78 7.42
C ILE A 125 7.23 -15.30 6.02
N LYS A 126 7.37 -16.62 5.78
CA LYS A 126 7.04 -17.24 4.49
C LYS A 126 5.56 -17.06 4.12
N LEU A 127 4.65 -17.24 5.09
CA LEU A 127 3.21 -17.07 4.87
C LEU A 127 2.85 -15.59 4.71
N PHE A 128 3.49 -14.71 5.49
CA PHE A 128 3.33 -13.27 5.35
C PHE A 128 3.74 -12.80 3.95
N PHE A 129 4.94 -13.16 3.51
CA PHE A 129 5.46 -12.82 2.18
C PHE A 129 4.54 -13.29 1.05
N LEU A 130 4.14 -14.57 1.08
CA LEU A 130 3.27 -15.13 0.05
C LEU A 130 1.89 -14.45 0.04
N SER A 131 1.38 -14.08 1.22
CA SER A 131 0.11 -13.33 1.31
C SER A 131 0.20 -11.93 0.72
N VAL A 132 1.32 -11.23 0.93
CA VAL A 132 1.56 -9.89 0.40
C VAL A 132 1.71 -9.97 -1.12
N LEU A 133 2.51 -10.92 -1.61
CA LEU A 133 2.75 -11.12 -3.04
C LEU A 133 1.45 -11.39 -3.80
N VAL A 134 0.66 -12.37 -3.35
CA VAL A 134 -0.57 -12.78 -4.04
C VAL A 134 -1.72 -11.82 -3.74
N GLY A 135 -1.85 -11.38 -2.49
CA GLY A 135 -2.99 -10.57 -2.03
C GLY A 135 -2.97 -9.12 -2.51
N LEU A 136 -1.78 -8.53 -2.76
CA LEU A 136 -1.67 -7.16 -3.26
C LEU A 136 -1.56 -7.06 -4.78
N PHE A 137 -1.28 -8.16 -5.48
CA PHE A 137 -1.12 -8.14 -6.93
C PHE A 137 -2.32 -7.50 -7.67
N PRO A 138 -3.58 -7.85 -7.36
CA PRO A 138 -4.73 -7.24 -8.04
C PRO A 138 -4.85 -5.74 -7.76
N TYR A 139 -4.62 -5.33 -6.51
CA TYR A 139 -4.64 -3.93 -6.10
C TYR A 139 -3.56 -3.11 -6.80
N ASN A 140 -2.33 -3.62 -6.83
CA ASN A 140 -1.20 -2.95 -7.49
C ASN A 140 -1.43 -2.85 -9.00
N TYR A 141 -1.98 -3.89 -9.63
CA TYR A 141 -2.33 -3.88 -11.05
C TYR A 141 -3.36 -2.79 -11.37
N ILE A 142 -4.44 -2.69 -10.58
CA ILE A 142 -5.46 -1.64 -10.75
C ILE A 142 -4.84 -0.26 -10.55
N CYS A 143 -4.00 -0.08 -9.53
CA CYS A 143 -3.37 1.21 -9.24
C CYS A 143 -2.47 1.69 -10.38
N VAL A 144 -1.65 0.79 -10.96
CA VAL A 144 -0.80 1.10 -12.11
C VAL A 144 -1.64 1.39 -13.36
N THR A 145 -2.65 0.55 -13.63
CA THR A 145 -3.54 0.72 -14.80
C THR A 145 -4.32 2.04 -14.70
N SER A 146 -4.81 2.40 -13.52
CA SER A 146 -5.47 3.68 -13.29
C SER A 146 -4.51 4.86 -13.43
N GLY A 147 -3.25 4.71 -13.02
CA GLY A 147 -2.22 5.73 -13.22
C GLY A 147 -1.88 5.96 -14.69
N ASP A 148 -1.82 4.90 -15.48
CA ASP A 148 -1.63 4.96 -16.93
C ASP A 148 -2.85 5.58 -17.64
N ALA A 149 -4.06 5.17 -17.25
CA ALA A 149 -5.30 5.76 -17.76
C ALA A 149 -5.41 7.26 -17.45
N LEU A 150 -4.87 7.72 -16.32
CA LEU A 150 -4.86 9.13 -15.92
C LEU A 150 -4.09 10.02 -16.90
N SER A 151 -3.05 9.48 -17.56
CA SER A 151 -2.29 10.24 -18.57
C SER A 151 -3.13 10.58 -19.82
N HIS A 152 -4.19 9.80 -20.08
CA HIS A 152 -5.06 9.94 -21.24
C HIS A 152 -6.33 10.76 -20.97
N LEU A 153 -6.63 11.14 -19.71
CA LEU A 153 -7.85 11.91 -19.39
C LEU A 153 -7.73 13.37 -19.83
N GLU A 154 -8.59 13.83 -20.73
CA GLU A 154 -8.62 15.22 -21.22
C GLU A 154 -9.31 16.19 -20.26
N SER A 155 -10.20 15.71 -19.37
CA SER A 155 -10.93 16.57 -18.42
C SER A 155 -11.22 15.91 -17.06
N LEU A 156 -11.35 16.70 -15.98
CA LEU A 156 -11.65 16.17 -14.63
C LEU A 156 -13.11 15.66 -14.56
N SER A 157 -13.95 16.09 -15.49
CA SER A 157 -15.30 15.57 -15.72
C SER A 157 -15.32 14.12 -16.19
N ASP A 158 -14.24 13.61 -16.82
CA ASP A 158 -14.19 12.21 -17.27
C ASP A 158 -14.07 11.22 -16.10
N ILE A 159 -13.53 11.67 -14.95
CA ILE A 159 -13.48 10.88 -13.70
C ILE A 159 -14.90 10.62 -13.17
N TRP A 160 -15.82 11.56 -13.39
CA TRP A 160 -17.24 11.45 -13.05
C TRP A 160 -18.09 10.87 -14.19
N SER A 161 -17.48 10.41 -15.28
CA SER A 161 -18.22 9.81 -16.38
C SER A 161 -18.98 8.57 -15.91
N TRP A 162 -20.17 8.37 -16.47
CA TRP A 162 -21.02 7.21 -16.17
C TRP A 162 -20.31 5.87 -16.39
N ARG A 163 -19.25 5.85 -17.22
CA ARG A 163 -18.40 4.69 -17.46
C ARG A 163 -17.50 4.37 -16.27
N VAL A 164 -16.79 5.36 -15.73
CA VAL A 164 -15.93 5.20 -14.55
C VAL A 164 -16.79 4.88 -13.32
N LEU A 165 -17.91 5.58 -13.16
CA LEU A 165 -18.87 5.31 -12.09
C LEU A 165 -19.42 3.88 -12.19
N GLY A 166 -19.78 3.42 -13.39
CA GLY A 166 -20.22 2.05 -13.64
C GLY A 166 -19.16 1.00 -13.35
N GLN A 167 -17.89 1.24 -13.72
CA GLN A 167 -16.77 0.35 -13.41
C GLN A 167 -16.48 0.27 -11.90
N LEU A 168 -16.55 1.41 -11.18
CA LEU A 168 -16.40 1.45 -9.73
C LEU A 168 -17.57 0.74 -9.01
N CYS A 169 -18.81 0.94 -9.47
CA CYS A 169 -19.97 0.24 -8.95
C CYS A 169 -19.93 -1.27 -9.21
N PHE A 170 -19.49 -1.69 -10.40
CA PHE A 170 -19.31 -3.11 -10.73
C PHE A 170 -18.21 -3.76 -9.89
N LEU A 171 -17.09 -3.08 -9.70
CA LEU A 171 -16.01 -3.53 -8.84
C LEU A 171 -16.48 -3.65 -7.39
N ALA A 172 -17.21 -2.65 -6.87
CA ALA A 172 -17.84 -2.72 -5.55
C ALA A 172 -18.79 -3.92 -5.44
N PHE A 173 -19.65 -4.14 -6.43
CA PHE A 173 -20.58 -5.28 -6.45
C PHE A 173 -19.87 -6.64 -6.45
N LEU A 174 -18.81 -6.81 -7.24
CA LEU A 174 -17.97 -8.01 -7.23
C LEU A 174 -17.28 -8.25 -5.87
N LEU A 175 -16.90 -7.17 -5.18
CA LEU A 175 -16.27 -7.26 -3.85
C LEU A 175 -17.28 -7.56 -2.74
N PHE A 176 -18.54 -7.15 -2.87
CA PHE A 176 -19.60 -7.38 -1.88
C PHE A 176 -20.41 -8.67 -2.10
N THR A 177 -20.45 -9.22 -3.31
CA THR A 177 -21.16 -10.47 -3.63
C THR A 177 -20.81 -11.65 -2.71
N PRO A 178 -19.52 -12.00 -2.47
CA PRO A 178 -19.20 -13.12 -1.57
C PRO A 178 -19.61 -12.87 -0.11
N THR A 179 -19.70 -11.61 0.31
CA THR A 179 -20.11 -11.18 1.65
C THR A 179 -21.63 -11.26 1.83
N ILE A 180 -22.38 -10.87 0.81
CA ILE A 180 -23.86 -10.94 0.80
C ILE A 180 -24.31 -12.41 0.72
N ILE A 181 -23.68 -13.23 -0.12
CA ILE A 181 -24.00 -14.66 -0.25
C ILE A 181 -23.80 -15.41 1.07
N ARG A 182 -22.77 -15.06 1.85
CA ARG A 182 -22.54 -15.64 3.18
C ARG A 182 -23.48 -15.12 4.28
N ARG A 183 -24.19 -14.02 4.04
CA ARG A 183 -25.14 -13.45 5.01
C ARG A 183 -26.58 -13.94 4.79
N ILE A 184 -26.86 -14.47 3.60
CA ILE A 184 -28.18 -15.01 3.20
C ILE A 184 -28.26 -16.53 3.41
N ARG A 185 -27.12 -17.23 3.53
CA ARG A 185 -27.01 -18.63 3.99
C ARG A 185 -26.74 -18.68 5.49
#